data_AF-A0AAW7YVB9-F1
#
_entry.id   AF-A0AAW7YVB9-F1
#
_cell.length_a   1.000
_cell.length_b   1.000
_cell.length_c   1.000
_cell.angle_alpha   90.00
_cell.angle_beta   90.00
_cell.angle_gamma   90.00
#
_symmetry.space_group_name_H-M   'P 1'
#
loop_
_entity.id
_entity.type
_entity.pdbx_description
1 polymer ?
#
loop_
_entity_poly.entity_id
_entity_poly.type
_entity_poly.pdbx_seq_one_letter_code
_entity_poly.pdbx_strand_id
1 'polypeptide(L)' 'VNLLGEVVAEGKRHVKFEGINTEIMALASIKATQTGKAQLNGHTINAIKGILQNDVDSQQLTTLFPGEVPASLPKHT' A
#
# COMPACT_ATOMS: atom_id res chain seq x y z
N VAL A 1 5.02 3.15 -7.06
CA VAL A 1 5.41 1.98 -6.24
C VAL A 1 6.90 2.05 -5.96
N ASN A 2 7.28 2.90 -5.00
CA ASN A 2 8.70 3.24 -4.82
C ASN A 2 9.40 2.23 -3.92
N LEU A 3 8.80 1.89 -2.78
CA LEU A 3 9.37 0.92 -1.83
C LEU A 3 9.72 -0.43 -2.47
N LEU A 4 8.76 -1.07 -3.15
CA LEU A 4 9.01 -2.34 -3.85
C LEU A 4 10.10 -2.19 -4.93
N GLY A 5 10.13 -1.05 -5.61
CA GLY A 5 11.16 -0.73 -6.61
C GLY A 5 12.57 -0.71 -6.03
N GLU A 6 12.73 -0.19 -4.81
CA GLU A 6 14.01 -0.21 -4.10
C GLU A 6 14.37 -1.62 -3.59
N VAL A 7 13.40 -2.38 -3.08
CA VAL A 7 13.61 -3.76 -2.60
C VAL A 7 14.18 -4.65 -3.72
N VAL A 8 13.65 -4.55 -4.93
CA VAL A 8 14.06 -5.41 -6.07
C VAL A 8 15.13 -4.78 -6.95
N ALA A 9 15.68 -3.63 -6.57
CA ALA A 9 16.54 -2.82 -7.42
C ALA A 9 17.78 -3.58 -7.91
N GLU A 10 18.36 -4.44 -7.07
CA GLU A 10 19.54 -5.24 -7.43
C GLU A 10 19.25 -6.28 -8.51
N GLY A 11 18.24 -7.12 -8.31
CA GLY A 11 17.83 -8.10 -9.30
C GLY A 11 17.39 -7.45 -10.62
N LYS A 12 16.67 -6.32 -10.53
CA LYS A 12 16.27 -5.54 -11.70
C LYS A 12 17.48 -5.01 -12.50
N ARG A 13 18.55 -4.57 -11.84
CA ARG A 13 19.77 -4.13 -12.53
C ARG A 13 20.38 -5.29 -13.31
N HIS A 14 20.49 -6.47 -12.70
CA HIS A 14 21.08 -7.65 -13.34
C HIS A 14 20.36 -8.04 -14.64
N VAL A 15 19.05 -8.23 -14.60
CA VAL A 15 18.26 -8.64 -15.78
C VAL A 15 18.16 -7.55 -16.85
N LYS A 16 18.29 -6.26 -16.46
CA LYS A 16 18.34 -5.16 -17.41
C LYS A 16 19.62 -5.20 -18.26
N PHE A 17 20.75 -5.67 -17.71
CA PHE A 17 21.97 -5.89 -18.50
C PHE A 17 21.78 -6.97 -19.56
N GLU A 18 20.89 -7.94 -19.32
CA GLU A 18 20.51 -8.98 -20.27
C GLU A 18 19.45 -8.52 -21.29
N GLY A 19 19.05 -7.25 -21.26
CA GLY A 19 18.04 -6.67 -22.16
C GLY A 19 16.60 -7.00 -21.80
N ILE A 20 16.35 -7.55 -20.61
CA ILE A 20 15.00 -7.91 -20.15
C ILE A 20 14.29 -6.67 -19.59
N ASN A 21 13.11 -6.35 -20.15
CA ASN A 21 12.27 -5.29 -19.61
C ASN A 21 11.47 -5.78 -18.39
N THR A 22 11.36 -4.94 -17.37
CA THR A 22 10.67 -5.26 -16.12
C THR A 22 9.79 -4.10 -15.69
N GLU A 23 8.56 -4.41 -15.31
CA GLU A 23 7.62 -3.44 -14.75
C GLU A 23 7.28 -3.78 -13.31
N ILE A 24 6.93 -2.74 -12.54
CA ILE A 24 6.58 -2.86 -11.12
C ILE A 24 5.24 -2.16 -10.95
N MET A 25 4.26 -2.89 -10.40
CA MET A 25 2.90 -2.39 -10.24
C MET A 25 2.41 -2.68 -8.81
N ALA A 26 1.70 -1.72 -8.21
CA ALA A 26 0.86 -1.99 -7.06
C ALA A 26 -0.54 -2.30 -7.58
N LEU A 27 -1.09 -3.42 -7.14
CA LEU A 27 -2.42 -3.85 -7.50
C LEU A 27 -3.06 -4.57 -6.34
N ALA A 28 -4.40 -4.53 -6.30
CA ALA A 28 -5.21 -5.40 -5.49
C ALA A 28 -6.05 -6.25 -6.43
N SER A 29 -5.80 -7.57 -6.45
CA SER A 29 -6.55 -8.49 -7.32
C SER A 29 -8.04 -8.50 -6.99
N ILE A 30 -8.37 -8.29 -5.71
CA ILE A 30 -9.73 -8.09 -5.22
C ILE A 30 -9.73 -6.82 -4.38
N LYS A 31 -10.55 -5.84 -4.76
CA LYS A 31 -10.74 -4.60 -4.00
C LYS A 31 -11.75 -4.82 -2.88
N ALA A 32 -11.27 -5.21 -1.71
CA ALA A 32 -12.09 -5.41 -0.51
C ALA A 32 -12.37 -4.12 0.29
N THR A 33 -11.83 -2.98 -0.15
CA THR A 33 -11.94 -1.70 0.56
C THR A 33 -12.45 -0.58 -0.34
N GLN A 34 -13.09 0.42 0.27
CA GLN A 34 -13.52 1.65 -0.37
C GLN A 34 -12.62 2.81 0.07
N THR A 35 -12.33 3.72 -0.85
CA THR A 35 -11.62 4.97 -0.53
C THR A 35 -12.56 5.90 0.23
N GLY A 36 -12.06 6.53 1.29
CA GLY A 36 -12.82 7.46 2.11
C GLY A 36 -11.99 8.66 2.54
N LYS A 37 -12.66 9.57 3.25
CA LYS A 37 -12.06 10.72 3.92
C LYS A 37 -12.57 10.77 5.35
N ALA A 38 -11.74 11.19 6.28
CA ALA A 38 -12.11 11.43 7.68
C ALA A 38 -11.72 12.84 8.09
N GLN A 39 -12.44 13.42 9.05
CA GLN A 39 -12.10 14.71 9.64
C GLN A 39 -11.34 14.46 10.95
N LEU A 40 -10.14 15.02 11.07
CA LEU A 40 -9.32 14.96 12.27
C LEU A 40 -8.74 16.35 12.52
N ASN A 41 -9.02 16.93 13.69
CA ASN A 41 -8.51 18.25 14.10
C ASN A 41 -8.77 19.35 13.04
N GLY A 42 -9.95 19.36 12.42
CA GLY A 42 -10.30 20.32 11.35
C GLY A 42 -9.66 20.03 9.99
N HIS A 43 -8.86 18.98 9.86
CA HIS A 43 -8.22 18.58 8.62
C HIS A 43 -8.88 17.33 8.03
N THR A 44 -9.02 17.33 6.71
CA THR A 44 -9.48 16.14 5.98
C THR A 44 -8.31 15.22 5.68
N ILE A 45 -8.35 14.00 6.20
CA ILE A 45 -7.35 12.96 5.96
C ILE A 45 -7.93 11.85 5.08
N ASN A 46 -7.07 11.19 4.31
CA ASN A 46 -7.46 10.01 3.52
C ASN A 46 -7.69 8.82 4.44
N ALA A 47 -8.71 8.04 4.17
CA ALA A 47 -9.01 6.81 4.90
C ALA A 47 -9.41 5.69 3.95
N ILE A 48 -9.41 4.47 4.45
CA ILE A 48 -9.98 3.30 3.77
C ILE A 48 -11.09 2.73 4.62
N LYS A 49 -12.14 2.19 3.98
CA LYS A 49 -13.29 1.59 4.67
C LYS A 49 -13.46 0.15 4.21
N GLY A 50 -13.67 -0.77 5.14
CA GLY A 50 -13.84 -2.19 4.86
C GLY A 50 -14.20 -2.97 6.12
N ILE A 51 -14.30 -4.29 6.01
CA ILE A 51 -14.55 -5.19 7.13
C ILE A 51 -13.19 -5.77 7.55
N LEU A 52 -12.88 -5.72 8.84
CA LEU A 52 -11.66 -6.33 9.37
C LEU A 52 -11.83 -7.85 9.48
N GLN A 53 -10.72 -8.58 9.49
CA GLN A 53 -10.75 -10.04 9.55
C GLN A 53 -11.51 -10.58 10.78
N ASN A 54 -11.41 -9.92 11.92
CA ASN A 54 -12.10 -10.32 13.15
C ASN A 54 -13.61 -10.00 13.14
N ASP A 55 -14.06 -9.19 12.17
CA ASP A 55 -15.42 -8.66 12.08
C ASP A 55 -16.19 -9.28 10.90
N VAL A 56 -15.68 -10.36 10.30
CA VAL A 56 -16.31 -11.02 9.15
C VAL A 56 -17.69 -11.58 9.52
N ASP A 57 -17.87 -12.14 10.72
CA ASP A 57 -19.17 -12.69 11.13
C ASP A 57 -20.19 -11.59 11.47
N SER A 58 -19.74 -10.53 12.14
CA SER A 58 -20.58 -9.39 12.53
C SER A 58 -20.87 -8.44 11.37
N GLN A 59 -20.11 -8.56 10.27
CA GLN A 59 -20.12 -7.64 9.13
C GLN A 59 -19.89 -6.18 9.54
N GLN A 60 -19.17 -5.96 10.66
CA GLN A 60 -18.93 -4.62 11.17
C GLN A 60 -18.00 -3.85 10.23
N LEU A 61 -18.44 -2.66 9.83
CA LEU A 61 -17.73 -1.83 8.88
C LEU A 61 -16.81 -0.85 9.61
N THR A 62 -15.53 -0.89 9.28
CA THR A 62 -14.48 -0.10 9.91
C THR A 62 -13.88 0.90 8.92
N THR A 63 -13.76 2.15 9.36
CA THR A 63 -12.98 3.18 8.65
C THR A 63 -11.63 3.31 9.33
N LEU A 64 -10.55 3.12 8.57
CA LEU A 64 -9.17 3.07 9.05
C LEU A 64 -8.32 4.14 8.38
N PHE A 65 -7.51 4.84 9.17
CA PHE A 65 -6.37 5.61 8.67
C PHE A 65 -5.17 4.65 8.55
N PRO A 66 -4.66 4.35 7.34
CA PRO A 66 -3.64 3.32 7.15
C PRO A 66 -2.22 3.76 7.55
N GLY A 67 -2.01 5.05 7.87
CA GLY A 67 -0.66 5.61 8.03
C GLY A 67 -0.01 5.94 6.68
N GLU A 68 1.24 6.40 6.75
CA GLU A 68 2.05 6.67 5.57
C GLU A 68 2.88 5.44 5.19
N VAL A 69 2.93 5.15 3.89
CA VAL A 69 3.85 4.15 3.35
C VAL A 69 5.18 4.85 3.03
N PRO A 70 6.32 4.37 3.54
CA PRO A 70 7.60 5.04 3.31
C PRO A 70 7.95 5.04 1.82
N ALA A 71 8.49 6.16 1.35
CA ALA A 71 8.88 6.32 -0.05
C ALA A 71 10.16 5.54 -0.41
N SER A 72 11.00 5.25 0.59
CA SER A 72 12.26 4.52 0.46
C SER A 72 12.38 3.42 1.52
N LEU A 73 13.37 2.55 1.37
CA LEU A 73 13.74 1.55 2.36
C LEU A 73 14.00 2.24 3.72
N PRO A 74 13.33 1.77 4.80
CA PRO A 74 13.62 2.24 6.14
C PRO A 74 15.08 2.01 6.50
N LYS A 75 15.73 3.01 7.12
CA LYS A 75 17.08 2.86 7.66
C LYS A 75 17.01 2.16 9.01
N HIS A 76 18.01 1.34 9.32
CA HIS A 76 18.17 0.83 10.69
C HIS A 76 18.37 2.02 11.64
N THR A 77 17.56 2.07 12.69
CA THR A 77 17.69 3.00 13.83
C THR A 77 18.86 2.62 14.73
#